data_AF-A0A2T6B8A1-F1
#
_entry.id   AF-A0A2T6B8A1-F1
#
_cell.length_a   1.000
_cell.length_b   1.000
_cell.length_c   1.000
_cell.angle_alpha   90.00
_cell.angle_beta   90.00
_cell.angle_gamma   90.00
#
_symmetry.space_group_name_H-M   'P 1'
#
loop_
_entity.id
_entity.type
_entity.pdbx_description
1 polymer ?
#
loop_
_entity_poly.entity_id
_entity_poly.type
_entity_poly.pdbx_seq_one_letter_code
_entity_poly.pdbx_strand_id
1 'polypeptide(L)'
;MTAAVLYRRTEQARYRADGFEERMRQRLAADPGLNREVRAAWAGVERDILDRFRSMIPKTKADRDKGPKVFEVHHEIAVGKECFLLWLDETGSAAEAAAFTRGRLALTGDPAEFYAKAGLLEQETGPEPV
;
A
#
# COMPACT_ATOMS: atom_id res chain seq x y z
N MET A 1 5.73 19.93 -1.44
CA MET A 1 4.92 18.69 -1.35
C MET A 1 5.88 17.51 -1.55
N THR A 2 5.90 16.52 -0.65
CA THR A 2 6.88 15.42 -0.71
C THR A 2 6.48 14.37 -1.76
N ALA A 3 7.44 13.56 -2.22
CA ALA A 3 7.20 12.46 -3.17
C ALA A 3 6.13 11.48 -2.67
N ALA A 4 6.15 11.15 -1.37
CA ALA A 4 5.15 10.29 -0.74
C ALA A 4 3.72 10.87 -0.79
N VAL A 5 3.56 12.19 -0.63
CA VAL A 5 2.25 12.86 -0.71
C VAL A 5 1.72 12.87 -2.13
N LEU A 6 2.59 13.14 -3.11
CA LEU A 6 2.23 13.08 -4.53
C LEU A 6 1.79 11.68 -4.93
N TYR A 7 2.60 10.67 -4.61
CA TYR A 7 2.30 9.27 -4.91
C TYR A 7 0.96 8.84 -4.30
N ARG A 8 0.72 9.19 -3.02
CA ARG A 8 -0.53 8.86 -2.34
C ARG A 8 -1.76 9.47 -3.01
N ARG A 9 -1.67 10.70 -3.54
CA ARG A 9 -2.76 11.33 -4.29
C ARG A 9 -3.08 10.56 -5.57
N THR A 10 -2.05 10.13 -6.29
CA THR A 10 -2.21 9.30 -7.50
C THR A 10 -2.84 7.94 -7.16
N GLU A 11 -2.38 7.26 -6.11
CA GLU A 11 -2.99 6.02 -5.61
C GLU A 11 -4.47 6.22 -5.31
N GLN A 12 -4.83 7.27 -4.56
CA GLN A 12 -6.22 7.54 -4.20
C GLN A 12 -7.09 7.86 -5.42
N ALA A 13 -6.57 8.60 -6.40
CA ALA A 13 -7.31 8.89 -7.63
C ALA A 13 -7.60 7.62 -8.42
N ARG A 14 -6.63 6.70 -8.51
CA ARG A 14 -6.79 5.41 -9.19
C ARG A 14 -7.73 4.48 -8.42
N TYR A 15 -7.60 4.41 -7.10
CA TYR A 15 -8.44 3.57 -6.25
C TYR A 15 -9.90 4.02 -6.26
N ARG A 16 -10.12 5.35 -6.28
CA ARG A 16 -11.46 5.97 -6.39
C ARG A 16 -11.93 6.13 -7.84
N ALA A 17 -11.18 5.63 -8.81
CA ALA A 17 -11.63 5.64 -10.19
C ALA A 17 -12.93 4.84 -10.29
N ASP A 18 -13.85 5.35 -11.10
CA ASP A 18 -15.20 4.81 -11.15
C ASP A 18 -15.19 3.30 -11.43
N GLY A 19 -15.95 2.56 -10.62
CA GLY A 19 -16.09 1.11 -10.68
C GLY A 19 -14.87 0.26 -10.29
N PHE A 20 -13.73 0.82 -9.84
CA PHE A 20 -12.53 0.01 -9.52
C PHE A 20 -12.81 -1.07 -8.46
N GLU A 21 -13.35 -0.68 -7.31
CA GLU A 21 -13.63 -1.63 -6.22
C GLU A 21 -14.61 -2.73 -6.65
N GLU A 22 -15.61 -2.37 -7.45
CA GLU A 22 -16.61 -3.32 -7.93
C GLU A 22 -16.00 -4.31 -8.93
N ARG A 23 -15.18 -3.84 -9.88
CA ARG A 23 -14.44 -4.71 -10.81
C ARG A 23 -13.54 -5.69 -10.07
N MET A 24 -12.80 -5.21 -9.06
CA MET A 24 -11.92 -6.06 -8.26
C MET A 24 -12.72 -7.09 -7.46
N ARG A 25 -13.84 -6.68 -6.85
CA ARG A 25 -14.76 -7.58 -6.15
C ARG A 25 -15.30 -8.66 -7.08
N GLN A 26 -15.75 -8.30 -8.28
CA GLN A 26 -16.24 -9.25 -9.28
C GLN A 26 -15.14 -10.22 -9.72
N ARG A 27 -13.92 -9.72 -9.98
CA ARG A 27 -12.76 -10.54 -10.34
C ARG A 27 -12.46 -11.59 -9.28
N LEU A 28 -12.40 -11.20 -8.01
CA LEU A 28 -12.13 -12.14 -6.90
C LEU A 28 -13.30 -13.08 -6.61
N ALA A 29 -14.52 -12.68 -6.92
CA ALA A 29 -15.68 -13.56 -6.83
C ALA A 29 -15.68 -14.62 -7.94
N ALA A 30 -15.25 -14.25 -9.15
CA ALA A 30 -15.18 -15.13 -10.31
C ALA A 30 -14.02 -16.15 -10.22
N ASP A 31 -12.95 -15.83 -9.50
CA ASP A 31 -11.79 -16.72 -9.30
C ASP A 31 -11.53 -17.02 -7.81
N PRO A 32 -12.11 -18.12 -7.28
CA PRO A 32 -11.88 -18.55 -5.90
C PRO A 32 -10.43 -18.94 -5.60
N GLY A 33 -9.66 -19.36 -6.61
CA GLY A 33 -8.25 -19.71 -6.47
C GLY A 33 -7.43 -18.47 -6.16
N LEU A 34 -7.53 -17.48 -7.04
CA LEU A 34 -6.93 -16.16 -6.85
C LEU A 34 -7.38 -15.51 -5.53
N ASN A 35 -8.67 -15.59 -5.18
CA ASN A 35 -9.16 -15.03 -3.93
C ASN A 35 -8.50 -15.67 -2.69
N ARG A 36 -8.22 -16.98 -2.70
CA ARG A 36 -7.48 -17.62 -1.60
C ARG A 36 -6.04 -17.10 -1.52
N GLU A 37 -5.36 -16.99 -2.66
CA GLU A 37 -3.99 -16.47 -2.73
C GLU A 37 -3.92 -15.02 -2.24
N VAL A 38 -4.85 -14.18 -2.71
CA VAL A 38 -4.98 -12.77 -2.30
C VAL A 38 -5.21 -12.66 -0.80
N ARG A 39 -6.12 -13.45 -0.22
CA ARG A 39 -6.37 -13.47 1.22
C ARG A 39 -5.13 -13.88 2.01
N ALA A 40 -4.43 -14.92 1.57
CA ALA A 40 -3.22 -15.39 2.25
C ALA A 40 -2.09 -14.35 2.18
N ALA A 41 -1.85 -13.77 0.99
CA ALA A 41 -0.82 -12.79 0.77
C ALA A 41 -1.10 -11.49 1.55
N TRP A 42 -2.33 -10.99 1.50
CA TRP A 42 -2.76 -9.83 2.28
C TRP A 42 -2.65 -10.06 3.79
N ALA A 43 -3.09 -11.22 4.29
CA ALA A 43 -2.98 -11.54 5.72
C ALA A 43 -1.52 -11.54 6.21
N GLY A 44 -0.57 -11.89 5.34
CA GLY A 44 0.86 -11.75 5.63
C GLY A 44 1.28 -10.29 5.77
N VAL A 45 0.89 -9.42 4.83
CA VAL A 45 1.21 -7.99 4.88
C VAL A 45 0.57 -7.33 6.12
N GLU A 46 -0.70 -7.62 6.39
CA GLU A 46 -1.41 -7.08 7.54
C GLU A 46 -0.74 -7.47 8.86
N ARG A 47 -0.27 -8.72 8.97
CA ARG A 47 0.51 -9.17 10.12
C ARG A 47 1.80 -8.37 10.29
N ASP A 48 2.54 -8.15 9.21
CA ASP A 48 3.79 -7.39 9.24
C ASP A 48 3.55 -5.94 9.71
N ILE A 49 2.45 -5.31 9.27
CA ILE A 49 2.02 -3.99 9.76
C ILE A 49 1.77 -4.03 11.27
N LEU A 50 0.97 -4.99 11.72
CA LEU A 50 0.61 -5.13 13.13
C LEU A 50 1.83 -5.40 14.00
N ASP A 51 2.77 -6.23 13.56
CA ASP A 51 3.98 -6.55 14.30
C ASP A 51 4.92 -5.34 14.40
N ARG A 52 5.05 -4.55 13.33
CA ARG A 52 5.75 -3.26 13.39
C ARG A 52 5.14 -2.33 14.44
N PHE A 53 3.82 -2.14 14.44
CA PHE A 53 3.16 -1.27 15.42
C PHE A 53 3.27 -1.82 16.85
N ARG A 54 3.16 -3.14 17.04
CA ARG A 54 3.38 -3.78 18.35
C ARG A 54 4.78 -3.51 18.89
N SER A 55 5.81 -3.49 18.03
CA SER A 55 7.18 -3.20 18.44
C SER A 55 7.37 -1.76 18.97
N MET A 56 6.49 -0.84 18.56
CA MET A 56 6.48 0.56 19.00
C MET A 56 5.70 0.79 20.30
N ILE A 57 4.99 -0.23 20.82
CA ILE A 57 4.24 -0.11 22.06
C ILE A 57 5.23 0.06 23.23
N PRO A 58 5.16 1.16 23.99
CA PRO A 58 6.07 1.41 25.10
C PRO A 58 5.92 0.34 26.19
N LYS A 59 7.05 -0.16 26.70
CA LYS A 59 7.08 -1.22 27.71
C LYS A 59 6.94 -0.70 29.14
N THR A 60 7.05 0.61 29.35
CA THR A 60 7.01 1.25 30.66
C THR A 60 5.67 1.97 30.86
N LYS A 61 5.21 2.05 32.11
CA LYS A 61 3.99 2.78 32.45
C LYS A 61 4.10 4.29 32.19
N ALA A 62 5.31 4.85 32.31
CA ALA A 62 5.58 6.27 32.12
C ALA A 62 5.41 6.73 30.66
N ASP A 63 5.60 5.83 29.71
CA ASP A 63 5.54 6.13 28.28
C ASP A 63 4.27 5.62 27.60
N ARG A 64 3.27 5.14 28.37
CA ARG A 64 2.08 4.45 27.82
C ARG A 64 1.38 5.21 26.69
N ASP A 65 1.36 6.54 26.75
CA ASP A 65 0.69 7.39 25.77
C ASP A 65 1.54 7.74 24.55
N LYS A 66 2.82 7.34 24.53
CA LYS A 66 3.77 7.60 23.43
C LYS A 66 3.75 6.51 22.35
N GLY A 67 2.98 5.44 22.55
CA GLY A 67 2.79 4.40 21.56
C GLY A 67 1.86 4.81 20.42
N PRO A 68 1.84 4.01 19.34
CA PRO A 68 0.96 4.25 18.20
C PRO A 68 -0.50 4.21 18.63
N LYS A 69 -1.28 5.13 18.08
CA LYS A 69 -2.72 5.22 18.31
C LYS A 69 -3.45 4.24 17.39
N VAL A 70 -4.57 3.72 17.87
CA VAL A 70 -5.40 2.75 17.14
C VAL A 70 -5.78 3.27 15.74
N PHE A 71 -6.05 4.57 15.60
CA PHE A 71 -6.38 5.18 14.31
C PHE A 71 -5.21 5.15 13.32
N GLU A 72 -3.96 5.26 13.79
CA GLU A 72 -2.77 5.23 12.95
C GLU A 72 -2.59 3.83 12.35
N VAL A 73 -2.82 2.80 13.18
CA VAL A 73 -2.79 1.39 12.74
C VAL A 73 -3.88 1.13 11.68
N HIS A 74 -5.12 1.56 11.94
CA HIS A 74 -6.21 1.38 10.99
C HIS A 74 -5.96 2.12 9.67
N HIS A 75 -5.42 3.33 9.74
CA HIS A 75 -5.09 4.12 8.55
C HIS A 75 -4.01 3.44 7.72
N GLU A 76 -2.94 2.93 8.33
CA GLU A 76 -1.88 2.21 7.62
C GLU A 76 -2.40 0.95 6.93
N ILE A 77 -3.27 0.18 7.59
CA ILE A 77 -3.92 -1.01 7.02
C ILE A 77 -4.79 -0.62 5.82
N ALA A 78 -5.57 0.46 5.93
CA ALA A 78 -6.41 0.94 4.83
C ALA A 78 -5.55 1.38 3.62
N VAL A 79 -4.51 2.18 3.85
CA VAL A 79 -3.56 2.61 2.80
C VAL A 79 -2.89 1.40 2.16
N GLY A 80 -2.41 0.45 2.96
CA GLY A 80 -1.78 -0.78 2.49
C GLY A 80 -2.71 -1.60 1.60
N LYS A 81 -3.99 -1.70 1.97
CA LYS A 81 -4.99 -2.47 1.22
C LYS A 81 -5.28 -1.83 -0.13
N GLU A 82 -5.42 -0.51 -0.18
CA GLU A 82 -5.61 0.21 -1.43
C GLU A 82 -4.43 -0.02 -2.38
N CYS A 83 -3.20 0.13 -1.88
CA CYS A 83 -1.97 -0.12 -2.64
C CYS A 83 -1.91 -1.57 -3.15
N PHE A 84 -2.19 -2.54 -2.27
CA PHE A 84 -2.19 -3.97 -2.62
C PHE A 84 -3.17 -4.27 -3.76
N LEU A 85 -4.41 -3.76 -3.67
CA LEU A 85 -5.43 -4.03 -4.67
C LEU A 85 -5.11 -3.36 -6.02
N LEU A 86 -4.53 -2.15 -6.01
CA LEU A 86 -4.07 -1.50 -7.23
C LEU A 86 -2.98 -2.32 -7.93
N TRP A 87 -1.99 -2.80 -7.19
CA TRP A 87 -0.90 -3.58 -7.78
C TRP A 87 -1.35 -4.98 -8.21
N LEU A 88 -2.30 -5.58 -7.49
CA LEU A 88 -2.97 -6.81 -7.89
C LEU A 88 -3.73 -6.62 -9.21
N ASP A 89 -4.38 -5.48 -9.40
CA ASP A 89 -5.07 -5.16 -10.65
C ASP A 89 -4.09 -5.13 -11.83
N GLU A 90 -2.95 -4.46 -11.65
CA GLU A 90 -1.90 -4.31 -12.65
C GLU A 90 -1.19 -5.62 -13.01
N THR A 91 -0.82 -6.42 -12.01
CA THR A 91 0.05 -7.59 -12.20
C THR A 91 -0.71 -8.92 -12.27
N GLY A 92 -1.90 -8.96 -11.66
CA GLY A 92 -2.63 -10.21 -11.41
C GLY A 92 -1.93 -11.18 -10.46
N SER A 93 -0.84 -10.79 -9.81
CA SER A 93 -0.06 -11.63 -8.91
C SER A 93 -0.19 -11.17 -7.47
N ALA A 94 -0.78 -12.03 -6.62
CA ALA A 94 -0.92 -11.73 -5.19
C ALA A 94 0.45 -11.61 -4.49
N ALA A 95 1.45 -12.36 -4.96
CA ALA A 95 2.80 -12.33 -4.41
C ALA A 95 3.53 -11.01 -4.75
N GLU A 96 3.41 -10.54 -6.00
CA GLU A 96 4.00 -9.26 -6.40
C GLU A 96 3.30 -8.09 -5.73
N ALA A 97 1.96 -8.13 -5.64
CA ALA A 97 1.19 -7.15 -4.87
C ALA A 97 1.66 -7.07 -3.42
N ALA A 98 1.85 -8.22 -2.76
CA ALA A 98 2.35 -8.25 -1.39
C ALA A 98 3.77 -7.69 -1.25
N ALA A 99 4.69 -8.04 -2.17
CA ALA A 99 6.06 -7.54 -2.15
C ALA A 99 6.11 -6.02 -2.37
N PHE A 100 5.33 -5.53 -3.34
CA PHE A 100 5.22 -4.10 -3.62
C PHE A 100 4.66 -3.33 -2.43
N THR A 101 3.55 -3.79 -1.84
CA THR A 101 2.95 -3.15 -0.67
C THR A 101 3.91 -3.11 0.52
N ARG A 102 4.71 -4.16 0.77
CA ARG A 102 5.72 -4.14 1.83
C ARG A 102 6.78 -3.08 1.62
N GLY A 103 7.28 -2.91 0.39
CA GLY A 103 8.19 -1.82 0.05
C GLY A 103 7.54 -0.45 0.22
N ARG A 104 6.30 -0.29 -0.28
CA ARG A 104 5.52 0.95 -0.20
C ARG A 104 5.26 1.44 1.22
N LEU A 105 5.03 0.50 2.14
CA LEU A 105 4.80 0.79 3.54
C LEU A 105 6.09 0.83 4.36
N ALA A 106 7.27 0.64 3.73
CA ALA A 106 8.54 0.50 4.44
C ALA A 106 8.54 -0.59 5.53
N LEU A 107 7.86 -1.71 5.24
CA LEU A 107 7.98 -2.95 6.01
C LEU A 107 9.24 -3.72 5.60
N THR A 108 9.72 -3.48 4.38
CA THR A 108 10.98 -3.99 3.85
C THR A 108 11.70 -2.90 3.05
N GLY A 109 13.03 -2.97 3.00
CA GLY A 109 13.85 -2.04 2.24
C GLY A 109 13.88 -0.60 2.80
N ASP A 110 14.49 0.30 2.04
CA ASP A 110 14.53 1.73 2.36
C ASP A 110 13.34 2.47 1.68
N PRO A 111 12.46 3.14 2.45
CA PRO A 111 11.40 3.98 1.88
C PRO A 111 11.91 5.05 0.90
N ALA A 112 13.08 5.64 1.12
CA ALA A 112 13.63 6.65 0.21
C ALA A 112 13.93 6.04 -1.16
N GLU A 113 14.53 4.85 -1.19
CA GLU A 113 14.75 4.10 -2.43
C GLU A 113 13.44 3.69 -3.09
N PHE A 114 12.43 3.29 -2.30
CA PHE A 114 11.11 2.96 -2.83
C PHE A 114 10.51 4.16 -3.56
N TYR A 115 10.43 5.34 -2.94
CA TYR A 115 9.83 6.50 -3.58
C TYR A 115 10.68 7.07 -4.71
N ALA A 116 12.00 6.89 -4.68
CA ALA A 116 12.87 7.20 -5.82
C ALA A 116 12.57 6.31 -7.03
N LYS A 117 12.36 4.99 -6.81
CA LYS A 117 11.97 4.04 -7.86
C LYS A 117 10.51 4.20 -8.30
N ALA A 118 9.64 4.59 -7.37
CA ALA A 118 8.20 4.77 -7.61
C ALA A 118 7.84 6.14 -8.23
N GLY A 119 8.79 7.07 -8.36
CA GLY A 119 8.68 8.20 -9.28
C GLY A 119 8.91 7.70 -10.71
N LEU A 120 7.91 7.54 -11.58
CA LEU A 120 7.12 8.63 -12.18
C LEU A 120 7.98 9.90 -12.38
N LEU A 121 9.09 9.74 -13.09
CA LEU A 121 9.65 10.81 -13.90
C LEU A 121 8.67 11.11 -15.04
N GLU A 122 7.88 12.17 -14.91
CA GLU A 122 7.78 13.14 -16.00
C GLU A 122 7.96 14.50 -15.32
N GLN A 123 8.87 15.38 -15.75
CA GLN A 123 8.94 15.90 -17.11
C GLN A 123 10.37 16.30 -17.49
N GLU A 124 10.87 15.78 -18.61
CA GLU A 124 11.56 16.57 -19.65
C GLU A 124 11.31 15.91 -21.03
N THR A 125 10.04 15.83 -21.44
CA THR A 125 9.68 15.98 -22.86
C THR A 125 8.48 16.91 -22.89
N GLY A 126 8.73 18.20 -22.76
CA GLY A 126 7.77 19.19 -23.25
C GLY A 126 7.66 19.04 -24.77
N PRO A 127 6.47 19.17 -25.37
CA PRO A 127 6.42 19.46 -26.80
C PRO A 127 7.08 20.82 -27.03
N GLU A 128 8.09 20.86 -27.89
CA GLU A 128 8.65 22.11 -28.40
C GLU A 128 7.51 23.00 -28.93
N PRO A 129 7.50 24.31 -28.60
CA PRO A 129 6.58 25.23 -29.24
C PRO A 129 7.02 25.43 -30.70
N VAL A 130 6.06 25.31 -31.62
CA VAL A 130 6.17 25.78 -33.01
C VAL A 130 6.15 27.30 -33.03
#